data_AF-A0A7V1MM06-F1
#
_entry.id   AF-A0A7V1MM06-F1
#
_cell.length_a   1.000
_cell.length_b   1.000
_cell.length_c   1.000
_cell.angle_alpha   90.00
_cell.angle_beta   90.00
_cell.angle_gamma   90.00
#
_symmetry.space_group_name_H-M   'P 1'
#
loop_
_entity.id
_entity.type
_entity.pdbx_description
1 polymer ?
#
loop_
_entity_poly.entity_id
_entity_poly.type
_entity_poly.pdbx_seq_one_letter_code
_entity_poly.pdbx_strand_id
1 'polypeptide(L)'
;MEKKIKKGLEKLHLSDNKIACLIPELSLKAFVFSFDSLPSSREQRERIIRFRVKKQIPLLPDDARFSFDRLSSNSSAKIFVAVARASIIQEYEDLFSKLHLKVRAIGVPTLSLYYLLNKEEERDLLLINIEEDSLSLIAGLNSEVAVYRLKQFIPGSLTNLSGLQKVENIVKEVENTVNFVEDKEKKKVNSFRLRLGLLEPEEEMFSQLKEKLSLPAKGIEAGLTSKLGLREKMILSPLVGQIL
;
A
#
# COMPACT_ATOMS: atom_id res chain seq x y z
N MET A 1 -9.54 21.07 6.64
CA MET A 1 -8.54 20.05 7.01
C MET A 1 -7.49 20.62 7.96
N GLU A 2 -6.81 21.70 7.58
CA GLU A 2 -5.75 22.36 8.38
C GLU A 2 -6.11 22.62 9.85
N LYS A 3 -7.30 23.17 10.15
CA LYS A 3 -7.78 23.37 11.54
C LYS A 3 -7.81 22.07 12.37
N LYS A 4 -8.20 20.94 11.76
CA LYS A 4 -8.23 19.64 12.44
C LYS A 4 -6.81 19.13 12.71
N ILE A 5 -5.90 19.31 11.76
CA ILE A 5 -4.49 18.93 11.92
C ILE A 5 -3.85 19.76 13.04
N LYS A 6 -4.02 21.09 13.03
CA LYS A 6 -3.50 21.97 14.08
C LYS A 6 -3.97 21.54 15.48
N LYS A 7 -5.27 21.28 15.64
CA LYS A 7 -5.84 20.79 16.90
C LYS A 7 -5.28 19.42 17.31
N GLY A 8 -4.95 18.56 16.34
CA GLY A 8 -4.28 17.29 16.59
C GLY A 8 -2.85 17.48 17.08
N LEU A 9 -2.08 18.35 16.43
CA LEU A 9 -0.69 18.66 16.78
C LEU A 9 -0.55 19.25 18.19
N GLU A 10 -1.48 20.14 18.58
CA GLU A 10 -1.54 20.72 19.93
C GLU A 10 -1.64 19.64 21.02
N LYS A 11 -2.25 18.48 20.71
CA LYS A 11 -2.37 17.35 21.64
C LYS A 11 -1.16 16.43 21.66
N LEU A 12 -0.35 16.42 20.59
CA LEU A 12 0.76 15.47 20.42
C LEU A 12 2.07 15.94 21.06
N HIS A 13 2.13 17.19 21.53
CA HIS A 13 3.30 17.79 22.21
C HIS A 13 4.63 17.40 21.54
N LEU A 14 4.71 17.61 20.23
CA LEU A 14 5.85 17.17 19.42
C LEU A 14 7.15 17.85 19.83
N SER A 15 8.22 17.07 19.98
CA SER A 15 9.58 17.55 20.29
C SER A 15 10.44 17.80 19.05
N ASP A 16 10.09 17.22 17.89
CA ASP A 16 10.72 17.44 16.59
C ASP A 16 9.65 17.85 15.57
N ASN A 17 10.03 18.67 14.58
CA ASN A 17 9.14 19.09 13.50
C ASN A 17 9.24 18.19 12.26
N LYS A 18 10.11 17.18 12.28
CA LYS A 18 10.23 16.17 11.22
C LYS A 18 9.11 15.14 11.30
N ILE A 19 8.45 14.88 10.17
CA ILE A 19 7.38 13.90 10.08
C ILE A 19 7.56 12.95 8.89
N ALA A 20 6.98 11.76 9.02
CA ALA A 20 6.64 10.90 7.88
C ALA A 20 5.16 11.10 7.54
N CYS A 21 4.82 11.07 6.25
CA CYS A 21 3.45 11.25 5.78
C CYS A 21 3.03 10.06 4.92
N LEU A 22 1.84 9.52 5.22
CA LEU A 22 1.16 8.61 4.30
C LEU A 22 0.20 9.42 3.44
N ILE A 23 0.33 9.28 2.13
CA ILE A 23 -0.59 9.88 1.16
C ILE A 23 -1.56 8.81 0.65
N PRO A 24 -2.73 9.19 0.09
CA PRO A 24 -3.67 8.23 -0.48
C PRO A 24 -2.98 7.35 -1.51
N GLU A 25 -3.31 6.05 -1.51
CA GLU A 25 -2.65 5.07 -2.37
C GLU A 25 -2.75 5.45 -3.87
N LEU A 26 -3.90 6.03 -4.26
CA LEU A 26 -4.16 6.52 -5.63
C LEU A 26 -3.26 7.67 -6.08
N SER A 27 -2.52 8.30 -5.16
CA SER A 27 -1.59 9.40 -5.45
C SER A 27 -0.31 8.92 -6.15
N LEU A 28 -0.05 7.61 -6.15
CA LEU A 28 1.09 7.00 -6.81
C LEU A 28 0.71 5.78 -7.64
N LYS A 29 1.65 5.35 -8.47
CA LYS A 29 1.65 4.02 -9.08
C LYS A 29 2.85 3.25 -8.55
N ALA A 30 2.66 1.97 -8.26
CA ALA A 30 3.76 1.10 -7.91
C ALA A 30 3.83 -0.12 -8.84
N PHE A 31 5.05 -0.59 -9.06
CA PHE A 31 5.37 -1.68 -9.95
C PHE A 31 6.40 -2.59 -9.32
N VAL A 32 6.31 -3.88 -9.64
CA VAL A 32 7.37 -4.86 -9.36
C VAL A 32 7.95 -5.29 -10.70
N PHE A 33 9.24 -5.03 -10.90
CA PHE A 33 9.95 -5.43 -12.10
C PHE A 33 11.05 -6.42 -11.80
N SER A 34 11.22 -7.39 -12.69
CA SER A 34 12.36 -8.32 -12.69
C SER A 34 13.33 -7.94 -13.80
N PHE A 35 14.62 -7.97 -13.47
CA PHE A 35 15.73 -7.75 -14.38
C PHE A 35 16.74 -8.88 -14.25
N ASP A 36 17.37 -9.27 -15.36
CA ASP A 36 18.47 -10.25 -15.34
C ASP A 36 19.70 -9.67 -14.62
N SER A 37 19.97 -8.39 -14.88
CA SER A 37 20.99 -7.62 -14.18
C SER A 37 20.58 -6.15 -14.07
N LEU A 38 21.10 -5.47 -13.05
CA LEU A 38 20.95 -4.03 -12.88
C LEU A 38 22.31 -3.35 -12.99
N PRO A 39 22.38 -2.15 -13.61
CA PRO A 39 23.57 -1.33 -13.56
C PRO A 39 24.02 -1.01 -12.13
N SER A 40 25.32 -0.85 -11.92
CA SER A 40 25.88 -0.40 -10.64
C SER A 40 25.55 1.07 -10.34
N SER A 41 25.47 1.91 -11.38
CA SER A 41 25.08 3.33 -11.26
C SER A 41 23.59 3.50 -10.98
N ARG A 42 23.26 4.27 -9.95
CA ARG A 42 21.87 4.64 -9.61
C ARG A 42 21.18 5.38 -10.75
N GLU A 43 21.89 6.28 -11.43
CA GLU A 43 21.35 7.05 -12.53
C GLU A 43 20.99 6.15 -13.72
N GLN A 44 21.86 5.21 -14.07
CA GLN A 44 21.60 4.24 -15.13
C GLN A 44 20.42 3.32 -14.75
N ARG A 45 20.32 2.89 -13.49
CA ARG A 45 19.14 2.16 -12.99
C ARG A 45 17.87 2.95 -13.18
N GLU A 46 17.85 4.23 -12.78
CA GLU A 46 16.66 5.08 -12.93
C GLU A 46 16.25 5.21 -14.40
N ARG A 47 17.18 5.40 -15.34
CA ARG A 47 16.88 5.48 -16.78
C ARG A 47 16.18 4.22 -17.30
N ILE A 48 16.67 3.04 -16.91
CA ILE A 48 16.07 1.75 -17.30
C ILE A 48 14.68 1.57 -16.66
N ILE A 49 14.54 1.92 -15.38
CA ILE A 49 13.27 1.87 -14.66
C ILE A 49 12.25 2.78 -15.32
N ARG A 50 12.62 4.03 -15.60
CA ARG A 50 11.78 5.01 -16.30
C ARG A 50 11.34 4.49 -17.66
N PHE A 51 12.23 3.85 -18.41
CA PHE A 51 11.88 3.20 -19.67
C PHE A 51 10.85 2.08 -19.49
N ARG A 52 11.00 1.21 -18.49
CA ARG A 52 10.00 0.16 -18.18
C ARG A 52 8.65 0.74 -17.73
N VAL A 53 8.67 1.80 -16.93
CA VAL A 53 7.43 2.49 -16.50
C VAL A 53 6.72 3.15 -17.68
N LYS A 54 7.45 3.80 -18.61
CA LYS A 54 6.84 4.40 -19.82
C LYS A 54 6.13 3.37 -20.71
N LYS A 55 6.53 2.10 -20.66
CA LYS A 55 5.81 1.01 -21.35
C LYS A 55 4.47 0.66 -20.69
N GLN A 56 4.33 0.90 -19.38
CA GLN A 56 3.11 0.64 -18.61
C GLN A 56 2.22 1.89 -18.48
N ILE A 57 2.82 3.08 -18.53
CA ILE A 57 2.16 4.39 -18.45
C ILE A 57 2.58 5.19 -19.69
N PRO A 58 1.80 5.12 -20.80
CA PRO A 58 2.16 5.77 -22.07
C PRO A 58 2.36 7.28 -21.97
N LEU A 59 1.70 7.94 -21.01
CA LEU A 59 1.78 9.39 -20.75
C LEU A 59 2.35 9.65 -19.36
N LEU A 60 3.58 9.17 -19.12
CA LEU A 60 4.31 9.48 -17.89
C LEU A 60 4.61 10.99 -17.83
N PRO A 61 4.21 11.70 -16.75
CA PRO A 61 4.50 13.13 -16.58
C PRO A 61 5.99 13.44 -16.57
N ASP A 62 6.37 14.61 -17.07
CA ASP A 62 7.78 15.05 -17.08
C ASP A 62 8.30 15.28 -15.65
N ASP A 63 7.44 15.73 -14.74
CA ASP A 63 7.72 15.95 -13.33
C ASP A 63 7.61 14.67 -12.48
N ALA A 64 7.55 13.49 -13.10
CA ALA A 64 7.45 12.23 -12.38
C ALA A 64 8.70 11.97 -11.51
N ARG A 65 8.47 11.80 -10.21
CA ARG A 65 9.47 11.40 -9.21
C ARG A 65 9.44 9.90 -9.02
N PHE A 66 10.62 9.30 -8.95
CA PHE A 66 10.80 7.86 -8.80
C PHE A 66 11.44 7.56 -7.46
N SER A 67 10.89 6.56 -6.77
CA SER A 67 11.56 5.87 -5.67
C SER A 67 11.60 4.39 -6.00
N PHE A 68 12.73 3.73 -5.77
CA PHE A 68 12.86 2.32 -6.05
C PHE A 68 13.83 1.66 -5.08
N ASP A 69 13.54 0.40 -4.76
CA ASP A 69 14.39 -0.42 -3.92
C ASP A 69 14.52 -1.83 -4.48
N ARG A 70 15.65 -2.48 -4.19
CA ARG A 70 15.90 -3.86 -4.60
C ARG A 70 15.21 -4.80 -3.62
N LEU A 71 14.37 -5.67 -4.16
CA LEU A 71 13.84 -6.82 -3.46
C LEU A 71 14.93 -7.89 -3.57
N SER A 72 15.56 -8.25 -2.44
CA SER A 72 16.66 -9.22 -2.39
C SER A 72 16.30 -10.45 -3.22
N SER A 73 17.15 -10.89 -4.15
CA SER A 73 16.97 -12.13 -4.89
C SER A 73 18.33 -12.64 -5.37
N ASN A 74 18.52 -13.97 -5.26
CA ASN A 74 19.78 -14.68 -5.52
C ASN A 74 20.02 -14.95 -7.02
N SER A 75 19.02 -14.81 -7.88
CA SER A 75 19.11 -15.19 -9.31
C SER A 75 18.66 -14.09 -10.28
N SER A 76 17.84 -13.15 -9.84
CA SER A 76 17.39 -12.00 -10.66
C SER A 76 17.31 -10.75 -9.79
N ALA A 77 17.43 -9.57 -10.37
CA ALA A 77 17.23 -8.33 -9.63
C ALA A 77 15.75 -7.94 -9.71
N LYS A 78 14.96 -8.32 -8.69
CA LYS A 78 13.62 -7.77 -8.49
C LYS A 78 13.72 -6.39 -7.86
N ILE A 79 12.90 -5.47 -8.33
CA ILE A 79 12.79 -4.13 -7.76
C ILE A 79 11.34 -3.75 -7.54
N PHE A 80 11.10 -3.04 -6.45
CA PHE A 80 9.87 -2.31 -6.22
C PHE A 80 10.08 -0.87 -6.68
N VAL A 81 9.17 -0.33 -7.47
CA VAL A 81 9.24 1.03 -8.01
C VAL A 81 7.95 1.75 -7.64
N ALA A 82 8.05 2.89 -6.98
CA ALA A 82 6.97 3.83 -6.78
C ALA A 82 7.20 5.07 -7.65
N VAL A 83 6.15 5.54 -8.31
CA VAL A 83 6.18 6.74 -9.14
C VAL A 83 4.98 7.63 -8.81
N ALA A 84 5.25 8.92 -8.61
CA ALA A 84 4.25 9.94 -8.33
C ALA A 84 4.59 11.23 -9.07
N ARG A 85 3.61 12.09 -9.29
CA ARG A 85 3.85 13.45 -9.80
C ARG A 85 4.51 14.30 -8.72
N ALA A 86 5.49 15.11 -9.09
CA ALA A 86 6.11 16.04 -8.15
C ALA A 86 5.09 17.00 -7.56
N SER A 87 4.15 17.49 -8.38
CA SER A 87 3.10 18.42 -7.93
C SER A 87 2.26 17.84 -6.78
N ILE A 88 1.84 16.57 -6.88
CA ILE A 88 1.04 15.90 -5.85
C ILE A 88 1.84 15.81 -4.54
N ILE A 89 3.11 15.38 -4.62
CA ILE A 89 3.99 15.33 -3.45
C ILE A 89 4.11 16.72 -2.80
N GLN A 90 4.33 17.74 -3.63
CA GLN A 90 4.50 19.11 -3.16
C GLN A 90 3.26 19.66 -2.45
N GLU A 91 2.06 19.33 -2.91
CA GLU A 91 0.82 19.72 -2.23
C GLU A 91 0.76 19.22 -0.77
N TYR A 92 1.21 17.97 -0.52
CA TYR A 92 1.31 17.43 0.83
C TYR A 92 2.43 18.08 1.63
N GLU A 93 3.61 18.28 1.03
CA GLU A 93 4.74 18.97 1.69
C GLU A 93 4.36 20.40 2.11
N ASP A 94 3.68 21.15 1.23
CA ASP A 94 3.23 22.51 1.46
C ASP A 94 2.14 22.60 2.55
N LEU A 95 1.22 21.63 2.60
CA LEU A 95 0.22 21.54 3.66
C LEU A 95 0.86 21.46 5.05
N PHE A 96 1.88 20.62 5.21
CA PHE A 96 2.58 20.46 6.49
C PHE A 96 3.57 21.59 6.78
N SER A 97 4.18 22.17 5.74
CA SER A 97 5.06 23.34 5.85
C SER A 97 4.35 24.56 6.46
N LYS A 98 3.08 24.80 6.10
CA LYS A 98 2.21 25.83 6.72
C LYS A 98 1.99 25.64 8.23
N LEU A 99 2.20 24.43 8.72
CA LEU A 99 2.10 24.05 10.13
C LEU A 99 3.48 23.93 10.79
N HIS A 100 4.54 24.45 10.15
CA HIS A 100 5.94 24.38 10.58
C HIS A 100 6.51 22.95 10.69
N LEU A 101 5.89 21.98 10.02
CA LEU A 101 6.35 20.59 9.96
C LEU A 101 7.10 20.34 8.66
N LYS A 102 8.15 19.53 8.73
CA LYS A 102 8.98 19.14 7.59
C LYS A 102 8.77 17.67 7.28
N VAL A 103 8.15 17.39 6.13
CA VAL A 103 8.01 16.02 5.62
C VAL A 103 9.39 15.50 5.24
N ARG A 104 9.79 14.35 5.80
CA ARG A 104 11.08 13.69 5.55
C ARG A 104 10.94 12.37 4.80
N ALA A 105 9.77 11.75 4.91
CA ALA A 105 9.43 10.52 4.23
C ALA A 105 7.96 10.59 3.78
N ILE A 106 7.72 10.08 2.58
CA ILE A 106 6.37 9.88 2.03
C ILE A 106 6.22 8.40 1.73
N GLY A 107 5.13 7.82 2.22
CA GLY A 107 4.76 6.43 2.00
C GLY A 107 3.30 6.30 1.59
N VAL A 108 2.87 5.05 1.44
CA VAL A 108 1.48 4.70 1.14
C VAL A 108 1.01 3.57 2.05
N PRO A 109 -0.30 3.54 2.38
CA PRO A 109 -0.82 2.63 3.39
C PRO A 109 -0.43 1.18 3.19
N THR A 110 -0.61 0.65 1.98
CA THR A 110 -0.47 -0.79 1.73
C THR A 110 0.98 -1.26 1.83
N LEU A 111 1.94 -0.44 1.38
CA LEU A 111 3.35 -0.76 1.55
C LEU A 111 3.77 -0.70 3.02
N SER A 112 3.30 0.30 3.77
CA SER A 112 3.57 0.40 5.21
C SER A 112 2.98 -0.79 5.96
N LEU A 113 1.76 -1.21 5.62
CA LEU A 113 1.14 -2.41 6.16
C LEU A 113 1.97 -3.68 5.90
N TYR A 114 2.59 -3.79 4.73
CA TYR A 114 3.44 -4.92 4.40
C TYR A 114 4.68 -5.01 5.31
N TYR A 115 5.20 -3.88 5.79
CA TYR A 115 6.31 -3.86 6.75
C TYR A 115 5.91 -4.27 8.17
N LEU A 116 4.62 -4.30 8.50
CA LEU A 116 4.15 -4.85 9.79
C LEU A 116 4.17 -6.37 9.84
N LEU A 117 4.23 -7.03 8.68
CA LEU A 117 4.13 -8.48 8.62
C LEU A 117 5.43 -9.13 9.10
N ASN A 118 5.30 -10.14 9.97
CA ASN A 118 6.42 -10.96 10.37
C ASN A 118 6.78 -11.91 9.23
N LYS A 119 7.79 -11.55 8.43
CA LYS A 119 8.21 -12.32 7.25
C LYS A 119 8.71 -13.74 7.55
N GLU A 120 8.99 -14.08 8.81
CA GLU A 120 9.39 -15.43 9.19
C GLU A 120 8.18 -16.36 9.34
N GLU A 121 7.12 -15.87 9.98
CA GLU A 121 5.89 -16.62 10.26
C GLU A 121 4.83 -16.46 9.16
N GLU A 122 4.82 -15.31 8.49
CA GLU A 122 3.82 -14.88 7.54
C GLU A 122 4.39 -14.92 6.13
N ARG A 123 4.70 -16.12 5.67
CA ARG A 123 5.25 -16.38 4.32
C ARG A 123 4.15 -16.68 3.32
N ASP A 124 4.45 -16.38 2.07
CA ASP A 124 3.67 -16.76 0.90
C ASP A 124 2.19 -16.36 1.02
N LEU A 125 1.95 -15.06 1.20
CA LEU A 125 0.63 -14.50 1.47
C LEU A 125 0.24 -13.40 0.50
N LEU A 126 -1.05 -13.10 0.48
CA LEU A 126 -1.58 -11.87 -0.12
C LEU A 126 -2.07 -10.93 0.99
N LEU A 127 -1.48 -9.74 1.05
CA LEU A 127 -1.97 -8.62 1.83
C LEU A 127 -3.07 -7.90 1.04
N ILE A 128 -4.20 -7.69 1.67
CA ILE A 128 -5.42 -7.07 1.14
C ILE A 128 -5.69 -5.83 2.00
N ASN A 129 -5.53 -4.65 1.42
CA ASN A 129 -5.90 -3.39 2.05
C ASN A 129 -7.11 -2.80 1.32
N ILE A 130 -8.18 -2.56 2.05
CA ILE A 130 -9.44 -2.03 1.54
C ILE A 130 -9.63 -0.64 2.14
N GLU A 131 -9.57 0.38 1.30
CA GLU A 131 -9.89 1.76 1.65
C GLU A 131 -11.29 2.12 1.09
N GLU A 132 -11.74 3.35 1.32
CA GLU A 132 -13.04 3.81 0.81
C GLU A 132 -13.12 3.85 -0.72
N ASP A 133 -12.01 4.21 -1.37
CA ASP A 133 -11.93 4.49 -2.80
C ASP A 133 -11.06 3.48 -3.57
N SER A 134 -10.47 2.49 -2.88
CA SER A 134 -9.51 1.60 -3.49
C SER A 134 -9.35 0.25 -2.78
N LEU A 135 -8.96 -0.74 -3.57
CA LEU A 135 -8.48 -2.05 -3.16
C LEU A 135 -7.01 -2.16 -3.57
N SER A 136 -6.14 -2.43 -2.61
CA SER A 136 -4.71 -2.61 -2.82
C SER A 136 -4.29 -4.00 -2.37
N LEU A 137 -3.50 -4.67 -3.21
CA LEU A 137 -3.07 -6.04 -3.03
C LEU A 137 -1.54 -6.13 -3.15
N ILE A 138 -0.89 -6.71 -2.15
CA ILE A 138 0.55 -7.02 -2.19
C ILE A 138 0.75 -8.51 -1.96
N ALA A 139 1.35 -9.20 -2.93
CA ALA A 139 1.73 -10.60 -2.79
C ALA A 139 3.17 -10.68 -2.30
N GLY A 140 3.37 -11.30 -1.13
CA GLY A 140 4.69 -11.58 -0.57
C GLY A 140 5.01 -13.07 -0.68
N LEU A 141 5.91 -13.44 -1.59
CA LEU A 141 6.34 -14.83 -1.80
C LEU A 141 7.84 -14.95 -1.57
N ASN A 142 8.29 -16.02 -0.93
CA ASN A 142 9.71 -16.21 -0.54
C ASN A 142 10.27 -15.01 0.26
N SER A 143 9.44 -14.35 1.07
CA SER A 143 9.79 -13.13 1.82
C SER A 143 10.13 -11.91 0.93
N GLU A 144 9.80 -11.96 -0.36
CA GLU A 144 9.94 -10.89 -1.34
C GLU A 144 8.57 -10.43 -1.86
N VAL A 145 8.46 -9.16 -2.28
CA VAL A 145 7.26 -8.68 -2.96
C VAL A 145 7.24 -9.20 -4.40
N ALA A 146 6.25 -10.01 -4.76
CA ALA A 146 6.08 -10.55 -6.09
C ALA A 146 5.20 -9.66 -6.99
N VAL A 147 4.14 -9.10 -6.40
CA VAL A 147 3.14 -8.29 -7.10
C VAL A 147 2.64 -7.20 -6.18
N TYR A 148 2.40 -6.02 -6.77
CA TYR A 148 1.61 -4.95 -6.20
C TYR A 148 0.50 -4.62 -7.20
N ARG A 149 -0.76 -4.59 -6.75
CA ARG A 149 -1.92 -4.24 -7.58
C ARG A 149 -2.78 -3.24 -6.82
N LEU A 150 -3.21 -2.19 -7.52
CA LEU A 150 -4.10 -1.16 -7.00
C LEU A 150 -5.28 -1.02 -7.94
N LYS A 151 -6.49 -1.16 -7.41
CA LYS A 151 -7.74 -0.99 -8.12
C LYS A 151 -8.55 0.10 -7.47
N GLN A 152 -8.87 1.13 -8.22
CA GLN A 152 -9.78 2.18 -7.77
C GLN A 152 -11.21 1.66 -7.81
N PHE A 153 -11.98 1.97 -6.77
CA PHE A 153 -13.42 1.84 -6.82
C PHE A 153 -14.01 3.06 -7.54
N ILE A 154 -14.90 2.83 -8.51
CA ILE A 154 -15.48 3.92 -9.30
C ILE A 154 -16.40 4.76 -8.38
N PRO A 155 -16.12 6.06 -8.18
CA PRO A 155 -17.00 6.95 -7.41
C PRO A 155 -18.39 7.00 -8.06
N GLY A 156 -19.45 6.83 -7.27
CA GLY A 156 -20.84 6.75 -7.76
C GLY A 156 -21.31 5.35 -8.18
N SER A 157 -20.41 4.39 -8.39
CA SER A 157 -20.77 2.96 -8.52
C SER A 157 -21.01 2.34 -7.14
N LEU A 158 -20.18 2.66 -6.14
CA LEU A 158 -20.29 2.11 -4.78
C LEU A 158 -21.46 2.65 -3.97
N THR A 159 -21.98 3.84 -4.29
CA THR A 159 -23.18 4.39 -3.63
C THR A 159 -24.45 3.62 -4.01
N ASN A 160 -24.40 2.82 -5.09
CA ASN A 160 -25.51 2.03 -5.61
C ASN A 160 -25.29 0.52 -5.51
N LEU A 161 -24.12 0.06 -5.09
CA LEU A 161 -23.84 -1.37 -4.89
C LEU A 161 -24.19 -1.75 -3.45
N SER A 162 -24.89 -2.87 -3.29
CA SER A 162 -25.09 -3.43 -1.95
C SER A 162 -23.74 -3.89 -1.38
N GLY A 163 -23.62 -3.94 -0.05
CA GLY A 163 -22.40 -4.44 0.62
C GLY A 163 -21.96 -5.81 0.10
N LEU A 164 -22.92 -6.69 -0.21
CA LEU A 164 -22.66 -8.01 -0.80
C LEU A 164 -21.98 -7.94 -2.17
N GLN A 165 -22.43 -7.05 -3.06
CA GLN A 165 -21.82 -6.89 -4.38
C GLN A 165 -20.40 -6.33 -4.28
N LYS A 166 -20.15 -5.43 -3.32
CA LYS A 166 -18.80 -4.92 -3.03
C LYS A 166 -17.88 -6.05 -2.58
N VAL A 167 -18.33 -6.90 -1.65
CA VAL A 167 -17.58 -8.08 -1.20
C VAL A 167 -17.28 -9.04 -2.35
N GLU A 168 -18.26 -9.35 -3.20
CA GLU A 168 -18.07 -10.25 -4.35
C GLU A 168 -17.05 -9.71 -5.35
N ASN A 169 -17.08 -8.41 -5.62
CA ASN A 169 -16.10 -7.76 -6.49
C ASN A 169 -14.69 -7.82 -5.91
N ILE A 170 -14.55 -7.65 -4.60
CA ILE A 170 -13.27 -7.75 -3.90
C ILE A 170 -12.74 -9.18 -3.94
N VAL A 171 -13.57 -10.17 -3.61
CA VAL A 171 -13.20 -11.59 -3.66
C VAL A 171 -12.76 -11.96 -5.07
N LYS A 172 -13.51 -11.58 -6.10
CA LYS A 172 -13.13 -11.82 -7.50
C LYS A 172 -11.76 -11.22 -7.85
N GLU A 173 -11.48 -10.00 -7.40
CA GLU A 173 -10.18 -9.37 -7.65
C GLU A 173 -9.02 -10.05 -6.90
N VAL A 174 -9.28 -10.49 -5.66
CA VAL A 174 -8.33 -11.26 -4.86
C VAL A 174 -8.00 -12.58 -5.56
N GLU A 175 -9.00 -13.37 -5.95
CA GLU A 175 -8.81 -14.66 -6.62
C GLU A 175 -8.09 -14.51 -7.97
N ASN A 176 -8.45 -13.49 -8.76
CA ASN A 176 -7.74 -13.18 -10.01
C ASN A 176 -6.25 -12.83 -9.75
N THR A 177 -5.96 -12.16 -8.64
CA THR A 177 -4.59 -11.80 -8.27
C THR A 177 -3.82 -13.02 -7.79
N VAL A 178 -4.44 -13.90 -6.99
CA VAL A 178 -3.84 -15.18 -6.59
C VAL A 178 -3.48 -15.99 -7.82
N ASN A 179 -4.43 -16.24 -8.72
CA ASN A 179 -4.19 -17.01 -9.94
C ASN A 179 -3.04 -16.43 -10.79
N PHE A 180 -3.01 -15.11 -10.95
CA PHE A 180 -1.92 -14.42 -11.66
C PHE A 180 -0.56 -14.62 -10.98
N VAL A 181 -0.50 -14.45 -9.66
CA VAL A 181 0.75 -14.58 -8.88
C VAL A 181 1.25 -16.02 -8.95
N GLU A 182 0.37 -17.00 -8.74
CA GLU A 182 0.74 -18.41 -8.74
C GLU A 182 1.20 -18.89 -10.12
N ASP A 183 0.55 -18.44 -11.19
CA ASP A 183 0.98 -18.75 -12.55
C ASP A 183 2.34 -18.10 -12.88
N LYS A 184 2.52 -16.82 -12.51
CA LYS A 184 3.75 -16.07 -12.82
C LYS A 184 4.96 -16.57 -12.03
N GLU A 185 4.79 -16.78 -10.73
CA GLU A 185 5.90 -17.11 -9.81
C GLU A 185 6.04 -18.63 -9.60
N LYS A 186 5.12 -19.44 -10.15
CA LYS A 186 5.06 -20.91 -10.00
C LYS A 186 5.07 -21.34 -8.52
N LYS A 187 4.45 -20.55 -7.66
CA LYS A 187 4.40 -20.76 -6.21
C LYS A 187 3.02 -20.38 -5.65
N LYS A 188 2.53 -21.19 -4.71
CA LYS A 188 1.21 -21.02 -4.09
C LYS A 188 1.15 -19.87 -3.08
N VAL A 189 -0.01 -19.22 -3.01
CA VAL A 189 -0.40 -18.33 -1.90
C VAL A 189 -1.08 -19.19 -0.84
N ASN A 190 -0.67 -19.06 0.42
CA ASN A 190 -1.10 -19.92 1.51
C ASN A 190 -2.12 -19.26 2.45
N SER A 191 -2.13 -17.93 2.54
CA SER A 191 -3.02 -17.21 3.43
C SER A 191 -3.22 -15.75 3.02
N PHE A 192 -4.19 -15.11 3.65
CA PHE A 192 -4.49 -13.70 3.47
C PHE A 192 -4.26 -12.89 4.76
N ARG A 193 -3.80 -11.66 4.58
CA ARG A 193 -3.85 -10.61 5.60
C ARG A 193 -4.76 -9.50 5.12
N LEU A 194 -5.70 -9.10 5.97
CA LEU A 194 -6.78 -8.19 5.59
C LEU A 194 -6.80 -6.99 6.53
N ARG A 195 -6.92 -5.80 5.96
CA ARG A 195 -7.21 -4.58 6.72
C ARG A 195 -8.35 -3.81 6.05
N LEU A 196 -9.31 -3.41 6.87
CA LEU A 196 -10.43 -2.54 6.50
C LEU A 196 -10.14 -1.13 7.02
N GLY A 197 -9.89 -0.19 6.10
CA GLY A 197 -9.59 1.21 6.36
C GLY A 197 -10.77 2.15 6.30
N LEU A 198 -11.97 1.67 6.61
CA LEU A 198 -13.22 2.40 6.36
C LEU A 198 -13.58 3.36 7.51
N LEU A 199 -13.93 4.61 7.17
CA LEU A 199 -14.38 5.61 8.16
C LEU A 199 -15.80 5.38 8.67
N GLU A 200 -16.58 4.53 8.01
CA GLU A 200 -17.86 4.01 8.50
C GLU A 200 -17.75 2.51 8.82
N PRO A 201 -18.38 2.01 9.89
CA PRO A 201 -18.27 0.63 10.29
C PRO A 201 -19.03 -0.28 9.32
N GLU A 202 -18.30 -1.18 8.64
CA GLU A 202 -18.87 -2.29 7.89
C GLU A 202 -18.61 -3.60 8.67
N GLU A 203 -19.27 -3.77 9.82
CA GLU A 203 -19.02 -4.87 10.78
C GLU A 203 -19.17 -6.27 10.15
N GLU A 204 -20.08 -6.41 9.19
CA GLU A 204 -20.32 -7.67 8.49
C GLU A 204 -19.32 -7.94 7.37
N MET A 205 -18.69 -6.91 6.80
CA MET A 205 -17.84 -7.05 5.61
C MET A 205 -16.65 -7.95 5.89
N PHE A 206 -16.01 -7.81 7.06
CA PHE A 206 -14.88 -8.66 7.44
C PHE A 206 -15.29 -10.14 7.52
N SER A 207 -16.43 -10.42 8.14
CA SER A 207 -16.97 -11.78 8.28
C SER A 207 -17.33 -12.38 6.91
N GLN A 208 -18.01 -11.60 6.07
CA GLN A 208 -18.40 -12.01 4.71
C GLN A 208 -17.18 -12.26 3.82
N LEU A 209 -16.15 -11.42 3.90
CA LEU A 209 -14.88 -11.64 3.20
C LEU A 209 -14.21 -12.93 3.68
N LYS A 210 -14.13 -13.13 5.00
CA LYS A 210 -13.51 -14.33 5.57
C LYS A 210 -14.23 -15.63 5.16
N GLU A 211 -15.55 -15.58 4.99
CA GLU A 211 -16.35 -16.72 4.54
C GLU A 211 -16.19 -17.00 3.03
N LYS A 212 -16.14 -15.96 2.21
CA LYS A 212 -16.09 -16.09 0.74
C LYS A 212 -14.68 -16.28 0.17
N LEU A 213 -13.63 -15.92 0.90
CA LEU A 213 -12.25 -16.08 0.46
C LEU A 213 -11.82 -17.56 0.49
N SER A 214 -11.10 -18.00 -0.54
CA SER A 214 -10.70 -19.41 -0.70
C SER A 214 -9.64 -19.89 0.29
N LEU A 215 -8.91 -18.97 0.94
CA LEU A 215 -7.80 -19.26 1.83
C LEU A 215 -8.00 -18.63 3.22
N PRO A 216 -7.31 -19.14 4.27
CA PRO A 216 -7.39 -18.56 5.60
C PRO A 216 -7.03 -17.06 5.62
N ALA A 217 -7.99 -16.24 6.03
CA ALA A 217 -7.81 -14.79 6.18
C ALA A 217 -7.73 -14.37 7.65
N LYS A 218 -6.74 -13.54 7.97
CA LYS A 218 -6.57 -12.90 9.28
C LYS A 218 -6.52 -11.38 9.15
N GLY A 219 -7.02 -10.69 10.18
CA GLY A 219 -6.90 -9.24 10.27
C GLY A 219 -5.46 -8.80 10.52
N ILE A 220 -5.11 -7.57 10.13
CA ILE A 220 -3.84 -6.97 10.54
C ILE A 220 -3.99 -6.42 11.95
N GLU A 221 -3.17 -6.92 12.86
CA GLU A 221 -3.02 -6.37 14.19
C GLU A 221 -1.88 -5.35 14.16
N ALA A 222 -2.23 -4.06 14.16
CA ALA A 222 -1.24 -3.05 14.51
C ALA A 222 -0.88 -3.29 15.97
N GLY A 223 0.38 -3.62 16.26
CA GLY A 223 0.93 -3.69 17.62
C GLY A 223 0.90 -2.36 18.39
N LEU A 224 -0.06 -1.48 18.09
CA LEU A 224 -0.38 -0.26 18.82
C LEU A 224 -0.78 -0.63 20.25
N THR A 225 0.18 -0.50 21.16
CA THR A 225 0.02 -0.65 22.62
C THR A 225 -0.80 0.48 23.26
N SER A 226 -1.39 1.37 22.46
CA SER A 226 -2.16 2.53 22.90
C SER A 226 -3.55 2.17 23.43
N LYS A 227 -4.14 3.08 24.23
CA LYS A 227 -5.53 3.04 24.72
C LYS A 227 -6.59 3.28 23.63
N LEU A 228 -6.20 3.27 22.36
CA LEU A 228 -7.11 3.48 21.23
C LEU A 228 -8.09 2.32 21.10
N GLY A 229 -9.29 2.59 20.57
CA GLY A 229 -10.25 1.54 20.24
C GLY A 229 -9.71 0.63 19.13
N LEU A 230 -10.22 -0.60 19.04
CA LEU A 230 -9.81 -1.58 18.01
C LEU A 230 -9.87 -0.98 16.59
N ARG A 231 -10.93 -0.22 16.32
CA ARG A 231 -11.14 0.45 15.04
C ARG A 231 -10.06 1.49 14.71
N GLU A 232 -9.73 2.34 15.66
CA GLU A 232 -8.68 3.36 15.48
C GLU A 232 -7.34 2.68 15.26
N LYS A 233 -7.06 1.57 15.96
CA LYS A 233 -5.85 0.78 15.73
C LYS A 233 -5.80 0.20 14.32
N MET A 234 -6.93 -0.29 13.79
CA MET A 234 -7.02 -0.78 12.40
C MET A 234 -6.82 0.35 11.38
N ILE A 235 -7.46 1.50 11.58
CA ILE A 235 -7.33 2.64 10.67
C ILE A 235 -5.89 3.18 10.67
N LEU A 236 -5.28 3.30 11.86
CA LEU A 236 -3.94 3.86 12.02
C LEU A 236 -2.82 2.84 11.84
N SER A 237 -3.15 1.56 11.64
CA SER A 237 -2.17 0.49 11.42
C SER A 237 -1.07 0.84 10.42
N PRO A 238 -1.34 1.46 9.25
CA PRO A 238 -0.29 1.74 8.30
C PRO A 238 0.75 2.74 8.84
N LEU A 239 0.37 3.63 9.75
CA LEU A 239 1.31 4.59 10.35
C LEU A 239 2.39 3.91 11.19
N VAL A 240 2.08 2.79 11.82
CA VAL A 240 3.09 2.00 12.56
C VAL A 240 4.07 1.36 11.59
N GLY A 241 3.57 0.79 10.50
CA GLY A 241 4.43 0.18 9.49
C GLY A 241 5.34 1.17 8.76
N GLN A 242 5.02 2.47 8.81
CA GLN A 242 5.85 3.53 8.22
C GLN A 242 7.10 3.87 9.06
N ILE A 243 7.11 3.50 10.34
CA ILE A 243 8.19 3.81 11.30
C ILE A 243 9.02 2.60 11.71
N LEU A 244 8.69 1.40 11.22
CA LEU A 244 9.46 0.17 11.36
C LEU A 244 10.44 0.01 10.21
#